data_AF-A0AAV2A8X1-F1
#
_entry.id   AF-A0AAV2A8X1-F1
#
_cell.length_a   1.000
_cell.length_b   1.000
_cell.length_c   1.000
_cell.angle_alpha   90.00
_cell.angle_beta   90.00
_cell.angle_gamma   90.00
#
_symmetry.space_group_name_H-M   'P 1'
#
loop_
_entity.id
_entity.type
_entity.pdbx_description
1 polymer ?
#
loop_
_entity_poly.entity_id
_entity_poly.type
_entity_poly.pdbx_seq_one_letter_code
_entity_poly.pdbx_strand_id
1 'polypeptide(L)'
;MICICEHWMKIDLLRIFLFQMVKNAVRQILELQKQVEVVKNQSAITREAALQELKVQMENEKKEALSACRLEAQVALSRALLEAKSEKEAAVQQAIEQSRLEMEEKINSLVADKVEITKRCSNCDREAFSECTGCHRVFYCSAFCQRKDWITHKDDCGENILDADCSELIDSCDDPTS
;
A
#
# COMPACT_ATOMS: atom_id res chain seq x y z
N MET A 1 -85.93 43.50 -71.72
CA MET A 1 -86.22 43.10 -70.33
C MET A 1 -85.67 41.70 -70.01
N ILE A 2 -85.96 40.67 -70.81
CA ILE A 2 -85.54 39.26 -70.55
C ILE A 2 -84.02 39.09 -70.39
N CYS A 3 -83.18 39.54 -71.34
CA CYS A 3 -81.71 39.40 -71.24
C CYS A 3 -81.07 40.08 -70.02
N ILE A 4 -81.74 41.09 -69.44
CA ILE A 4 -81.26 41.73 -68.20
C ILE A 4 -81.43 40.74 -67.05
N CYS A 5 -82.59 40.10 -66.93
CA CYS A 5 -82.88 39.09 -65.90
C CYS A 5 -81.85 37.95 -65.89
N GLU A 6 -81.53 37.38 -67.06
CA GLU A 6 -80.52 36.31 -67.18
C GLU A 6 -79.11 36.75 -66.74
N HIS A 7 -78.75 38.01 -66.97
CA HIS A 7 -77.46 38.56 -66.56
C HIS A 7 -77.38 38.71 -65.03
N TRP A 8 -78.44 39.24 -64.39
CA TRP A 8 -78.54 39.29 -62.93
C TRP A 8 -78.53 37.89 -62.30
N MET A 9 -79.25 36.91 -62.87
CA MET A 9 -79.21 35.52 -62.40
C MET A 9 -77.80 34.91 -62.44
N LYS A 10 -77.00 35.19 -63.49
CA LYS A 10 -75.61 34.73 -63.58
C LYS A 10 -74.70 35.40 -62.54
N ILE A 11 -74.92 36.69 -62.26
CA ILE A 11 -74.21 37.41 -61.19
C ILE A 11 -74.55 36.83 -59.82
N ASP A 12 -75.83 36.55 -59.53
CA ASP A 12 -76.26 35.98 -58.26
C ASP A 12 -75.74 34.54 -58.06
N LEU A 13 -75.76 33.71 -59.11
CA LEU A 13 -75.14 32.37 -59.07
C LEU A 13 -73.63 32.44 -58.79
N LEU A 14 -72.91 33.35 -59.46
CA LEU A 14 -71.48 33.55 -59.20
C LEU A 14 -71.23 34.06 -57.77
N ARG A 15 -72.06 34.97 -57.27
CA ARG A 15 -72.00 35.48 -55.89
C ARG A 15 -72.21 34.37 -54.87
N ILE A 16 -73.20 33.49 -55.08
CA ILE A 16 -73.48 32.33 -54.21
C ILE A 16 -72.30 31.36 -54.23
N PHE A 17 -71.74 31.07 -55.41
CA PHE A 17 -70.59 30.19 -55.57
C PHE A 17 -69.35 30.74 -54.85
N LEU A 18 -69.00 32.00 -55.06
CA LEU A 18 -67.87 32.67 -54.39
C LEU A 18 -68.08 32.73 -52.87
N PHE A 19 -69.29 33.03 -52.39
CA PHE A 19 -69.61 33.02 -50.97
C PHE A 19 -69.41 31.63 -50.33
N GLN A 20 -69.80 30.57 -51.04
CA GLN A 20 -69.59 29.20 -50.56
C GLN A 20 -68.11 28.78 -50.63
N MET A 21 -67.36 29.22 -51.65
CA MET A 21 -65.89 29.02 -51.69
C MET A 21 -65.20 29.70 -50.51
N VAL A 22 -65.53 30.96 -50.21
CA VAL A 22 -64.97 31.69 -49.05
C VAL A 22 -65.32 30.99 -47.74
N LYS A 23 -66.58 30.54 -47.56
CA LYS A 23 -66.98 29.74 -46.39
C LYS A 23 -66.18 28.44 -46.25
N ASN A 24 -65.85 27.78 -47.35
CA ASN A 24 -65.04 26.56 -47.34
C ASN A 24 -63.59 26.86 -46.98
N ALA A 25 -63.00 27.90 -47.58
CA ALA A 25 -61.63 28.34 -47.29
C ALA A 25 -61.47 28.78 -45.82
N VAL A 26 -62.42 29.55 -45.27
CA VAL A 26 -62.40 29.95 -43.85
C VAL A 26 -62.48 28.73 -42.93
N ARG A 27 -63.32 27.74 -43.23
CA ARG A 27 -63.37 26.48 -42.45
C ARG A 27 -62.06 25.70 -42.51
N GLN A 28 -61.42 25.62 -43.68
CA GLN A 28 -60.11 24.97 -43.82
C GLN A 28 -59.01 25.71 -43.05
N ILE A 29 -58.99 27.05 -43.09
CA ILE A 29 -58.02 27.87 -42.33
C ILE A 29 -58.19 27.66 -40.82
N LEU A 30 -59.42 27.65 -40.31
CA LEU A 30 -59.70 27.43 -38.88
C LEU A 30 -59.27 26.02 -38.42
N GLU A 31 -59.52 24.99 -39.23
CA GLU A 31 -59.09 23.63 -38.92
C GLU A 31 -57.56 23.48 -38.98
N LEU A 32 -56.88 24.10 -39.97
CA LEU A 32 -55.41 24.14 -40.03
C LEU A 32 -54.81 24.90 -38.84
N GLN A 33 -55.41 26.01 -38.40
CA GLN A 33 -54.97 26.74 -37.20
C GLN A 33 -55.05 25.86 -35.95
N LYS A 34 -56.15 25.11 -35.79
CA LYS A 34 -56.32 24.14 -34.71
C LYS A 34 -55.28 23.01 -34.77
N GLN A 35 -55.01 22.46 -35.97
CA GLN A 35 -54.00 21.41 -36.15
C GLN A 35 -52.58 21.91 -35.82
N VAL A 36 -52.22 23.12 -36.25
CA VAL A 36 -50.95 23.76 -35.89
C VAL A 36 -50.82 23.90 -34.37
N GLU A 37 -51.88 24.30 -33.68
CA GLU A 37 -51.86 24.45 -32.23
C GLU A 37 -51.74 23.10 -31.49
N VAL A 38 -52.40 22.05 -31.98
CA VAL A 38 -52.20 20.68 -31.47
C VAL A 38 -50.75 20.22 -31.66
N VAL A 39 -50.16 20.43 -32.83
CA VAL A 39 -48.76 20.03 -33.11
C VAL A 39 -47.77 20.80 -32.23
N LYS A 40 -47.96 22.10 -32.00
CA LYS A 40 -47.13 22.88 -31.07
C LYS A 40 -47.19 22.33 -29.65
N ASN A 41 -48.40 22.11 -29.13
CA ASN A 41 -48.58 21.61 -27.76
C ASN A 41 -48.02 20.19 -27.60
N GLN A 42 -48.23 19.31 -28.58
CA GLN A 42 -47.64 17.98 -28.59
C GLN A 42 -46.11 18.04 -28.65
N SER A 43 -45.53 18.93 -29.47
CA SER A 43 -44.08 19.14 -29.55
C SER A 43 -43.50 19.65 -28.23
N ALA A 44 -44.19 20.57 -27.54
CA ALA A 44 -43.79 21.06 -26.22
C ALA A 44 -43.76 19.93 -25.18
N ILE A 45 -44.85 19.14 -25.09
CA ILE A 45 -44.96 18.00 -24.17
C ILE A 45 -43.88 16.95 -24.45
N THR A 46 -43.67 16.56 -25.71
CA THR A 46 -42.65 15.56 -26.08
C THR A 46 -41.23 16.05 -25.77
N ARG A 47 -40.93 17.34 -26.00
CA ARG A 47 -39.65 17.95 -25.66
C ARG A 47 -39.43 18.01 -24.13
N GLU A 48 -40.45 18.33 -23.36
CA GLU A 48 -40.38 18.36 -21.90
C GLU A 48 -40.21 16.96 -21.29
N ALA A 49 -40.92 15.96 -21.83
CA ALA A 49 -40.74 14.56 -21.45
C ALA A 49 -39.30 14.07 -21.72
N ALA A 50 -38.76 14.32 -22.92
CA ALA A 50 -37.39 13.94 -23.28
C ALA A 50 -36.33 14.64 -22.41
N LEU A 51 -36.54 15.92 -22.07
CA LEU A 51 -35.66 16.64 -21.14
C LEU A 51 -35.75 16.10 -19.70
N GLN A 52 -36.91 15.61 -19.27
CA GLN A 52 -37.08 15.02 -17.95
C GLN A 52 -36.46 13.62 -17.88
N GLU A 53 -36.62 12.81 -18.91
CA GLU A 53 -35.98 11.50 -19.05
C GLU A 53 -34.46 11.63 -19.04
N LEU A 54 -33.89 12.55 -19.84
CA LEU A 54 -32.45 12.83 -19.85
C LEU A 54 -31.93 13.27 -18.47
N LYS A 55 -32.65 14.11 -17.73
CA LYS A 55 -32.26 14.48 -16.36
C LYS A 55 -32.21 13.29 -15.41
N VAL A 56 -33.19 12.38 -15.50
CA VAL A 56 -33.24 11.16 -14.68
C VAL A 56 -32.08 10.23 -15.04
N GLN A 57 -31.79 10.07 -16.34
CA GLN A 57 -30.63 9.32 -16.81
C GLN A 57 -29.32 9.89 -16.25
N MET A 58 -29.06 11.19 -16.41
CA MET A 58 -27.84 11.83 -15.92
C MET A 58 -27.68 11.73 -14.39
N GLU A 59 -28.76 11.84 -13.61
CA GLU A 59 -28.69 11.66 -12.15
C GLU A 59 -28.49 10.20 -11.74
N ASN A 60 -28.88 9.22 -12.55
CA ASN A 60 -28.58 7.80 -12.31
C ASN A 60 -27.13 7.48 -12.66
N GLU A 61 -26.66 7.85 -13.85
CA GLU A 61 -25.25 7.70 -14.28
C GLU A 61 -24.29 8.35 -13.28
N LYS A 62 -24.62 9.55 -12.78
CA LYS A 62 -23.87 10.25 -11.72
C LYS A 62 -23.82 9.46 -10.41
N LYS A 63 -24.93 8.84 -9.97
CA LYS A 63 -24.95 7.99 -8.75
C LYS A 63 -24.12 6.74 -8.95
N GLU A 64 -24.21 6.11 -10.12
CA GLU A 64 -23.44 4.92 -10.49
C GLU A 64 -21.95 5.24 -10.49
N ALA A 65 -21.52 6.30 -11.17
CA ALA A 65 -20.13 6.76 -11.19
C ALA A 65 -19.59 7.09 -9.78
N LEU A 66 -20.37 7.78 -8.94
CA LEU A 66 -20.00 8.03 -7.54
C LEU A 66 -19.89 6.74 -6.73
N SER A 67 -20.76 5.76 -6.97
CA SER A 67 -20.72 4.46 -6.28
C SER A 67 -19.51 3.62 -6.69
N ALA A 68 -19.15 3.64 -7.98
CA ALA A 68 -17.97 2.96 -8.53
C ALA A 68 -16.68 3.57 -7.97
N CYS A 69 -16.52 4.90 -8.05
CA CYS A 69 -15.37 5.61 -7.51
C CYS A 69 -15.19 5.36 -6.00
N ARG A 70 -16.29 5.31 -5.22
CA ARG A 70 -16.24 4.96 -3.80
C ARG A 70 -15.76 3.53 -3.55
N LEU A 71 -16.21 2.57 -4.36
CA LEU A 71 -15.80 1.16 -4.25
C LEU A 71 -14.32 0.99 -4.64
N GLU A 72 -13.88 1.62 -5.73
CA GLU A 72 -12.47 1.65 -6.16
C GLU A 72 -11.56 2.22 -5.08
N ALA A 73 -11.94 3.35 -4.47
CA ALA A 73 -11.19 3.95 -3.36
C ALA A 73 -11.15 3.02 -2.12
N GLN A 74 -12.23 2.32 -1.81
CA GLN A 74 -12.28 1.36 -0.71
C GLN A 74 -11.38 0.14 -0.97
N VAL A 75 -11.37 -0.38 -2.21
CA VAL A 75 -10.50 -1.50 -2.62
C VAL A 75 -9.03 -1.08 -2.61
N ALA A 76 -8.70 0.11 -3.13
CA ALA A 76 -7.35 0.66 -3.10
C ALA A 76 -6.83 0.84 -1.66
N LEU A 77 -7.66 1.37 -0.75
CA LEU A 77 -7.32 1.48 0.67
C LEU A 77 -7.11 0.11 1.32
N SER A 78 -8.01 -0.85 1.08
CA SER A 78 -7.89 -2.21 1.62
C SER A 78 -6.60 -2.90 1.15
N ARG A 79 -6.24 -2.71 -0.13
CA ARG A 79 -5.00 -3.21 -0.71
C ARG A 79 -3.76 -2.57 -0.06
N ALA A 80 -3.71 -1.24 0.03
CA ALA A 80 -2.58 -0.54 0.64
C ALA A 80 -2.40 -0.91 2.14
N LEU A 81 -3.50 -1.14 2.86
CA LEU A 81 -3.46 -1.63 4.25
C LEU A 81 -2.91 -3.07 4.35
N LEU A 82 -3.25 -3.95 3.41
CA LEU A 82 -2.72 -5.31 3.34
C LEU A 82 -1.23 -5.33 2.98
N GLU A 83 -0.81 -4.51 2.01
CA GLU A 83 0.59 -4.35 1.59
C GLU A 83 1.44 -3.79 2.75
N ALA A 84 1.04 -2.67 3.36
CA ALA A 84 1.76 -2.10 4.51
C ALA A 84 1.80 -3.04 5.73
N LYS A 85 0.75 -3.86 5.92
CA LYS A 85 0.75 -4.90 6.96
C LYS A 85 1.78 -5.99 6.66
N SER A 86 1.80 -6.53 5.43
CA SER A 86 2.73 -7.61 5.07
C SER A 86 4.19 -7.14 5.06
N GLU A 87 4.45 -5.90 4.64
CA GLU A 87 5.77 -5.25 4.76
C GLU A 87 6.23 -5.15 6.21
N LYS A 88 5.34 -4.72 7.12
CA LYS A 88 5.65 -4.65 8.56
C LYS A 88 5.90 -6.04 9.16
N GLU A 89 5.09 -7.03 8.80
CA GLU A 89 5.28 -8.42 9.26
C GLU A 89 6.61 -9.00 8.76
N ALA A 90 6.97 -8.75 7.49
CA ALA A 90 8.24 -9.15 6.91
C ALA A 90 9.44 -8.44 7.59
N ALA A 91 9.36 -7.13 7.80
CA ALA A 91 10.42 -6.36 8.48
C ALA A 91 10.64 -6.80 9.93
N VAL A 92 9.56 -7.10 10.67
CA VAL A 92 9.65 -7.66 12.03
C VAL A 92 10.29 -9.05 12.00
N GLN A 93 9.86 -9.92 11.08
CA GLN A 93 10.44 -11.26 10.96
C GLN A 93 11.92 -11.23 10.57
N GLN A 94 12.31 -10.31 9.67
CA GLN A 94 13.69 -10.09 9.28
C GLN A 94 14.55 -9.57 10.45
N ALA A 95 14.04 -8.62 11.24
CA ALA A 95 14.74 -8.10 12.41
C ALA A 95 14.94 -9.18 13.49
N ILE A 96 13.95 -10.06 13.71
CA ILE A 96 14.06 -11.22 14.61
C ILE A 96 15.13 -12.19 14.10
N GLU A 97 15.12 -12.54 12.82
CA GLU A 97 16.09 -13.47 12.24
C GLU A 97 17.51 -12.89 12.23
N GLN A 98 17.68 -11.60 11.90
CA GLN A 98 18.97 -10.93 12.00
C GLN A 98 19.49 -10.95 13.45
N SER A 99 18.64 -10.61 14.43
CA SER A 99 19.01 -10.67 15.84
C SER A 99 19.40 -12.08 16.29
N ARG A 100 18.75 -13.12 15.74
CA ARG A 100 19.07 -14.53 15.98
C ARG A 100 20.46 -14.89 15.44
N LEU A 101 20.76 -14.50 14.20
CA LEU A 101 22.05 -14.75 13.55
C LEU A 101 23.21 -14.00 14.24
N GLU A 102 23.01 -12.72 14.60
CA GLU A 102 24.00 -11.94 15.36
C GLU A 102 24.28 -12.53 16.74
N MET A 103 23.25 -13.11 17.40
CA MET A 103 23.41 -13.80 18.67
C MET A 103 24.17 -15.13 18.50
N GLU A 104 23.85 -15.90 17.46
CA GLU A 104 24.57 -17.14 17.10
C GLU A 104 26.04 -16.88 16.77
N GLU A 105 26.35 -15.81 16.01
CA GLU A 105 27.72 -15.40 15.70
C GLU A 105 28.49 -14.99 16.97
N LYS A 106 27.90 -14.17 17.86
CA LYS A 106 28.51 -13.81 19.14
C LYS A 106 28.79 -15.03 20.02
N ILE A 107 27.85 -15.99 20.08
CA ILE A 107 28.06 -17.25 20.82
C ILE A 107 29.20 -18.06 20.19
N ASN A 108 29.27 -18.16 18.86
CA ASN A 108 30.33 -18.88 18.16
C ASN A 108 31.71 -18.22 18.38
N SER A 109 31.80 -16.88 18.38
CA SER A 109 33.03 -16.14 18.71
C SER A 109 33.46 -16.45 20.14
N LEU A 110 32.57 -16.30 21.13
CA LEU A 110 32.88 -16.59 22.54
C LEU A 110 33.31 -18.04 22.78
N VAL A 111 32.78 -18.99 21.99
CA VAL A 111 33.22 -20.40 22.03
C VAL A 111 34.61 -20.56 21.38
N ALA A 112 34.89 -19.89 20.27
CA ALA A 112 36.21 -19.90 19.62
C ALA A 112 37.29 -19.27 20.50
N ASP A 113 37.03 -18.08 21.05
CA ASP A 113 37.91 -17.38 22.00
C ASP A 113 38.17 -18.26 23.23
N LYS A 114 37.14 -18.92 23.76
CA LYS A 114 37.29 -19.86 24.87
C LYS A 114 38.17 -21.06 24.51
N VAL A 115 38.08 -21.59 23.28
CA VAL A 115 38.95 -22.67 22.79
C VAL A 115 40.40 -22.18 22.69
N GLU A 116 40.65 -20.97 22.20
CA GLU A 116 42.00 -20.39 22.13
C GLU A 116 42.59 -20.08 23.52
N ILE A 117 41.75 -19.70 24.49
CA ILE A 117 42.14 -19.49 25.89
C ILE A 117 42.39 -20.82 26.64
N THR A 118 41.97 -22.00 26.11
CA THR A 118 42.27 -23.29 26.76
C THR A 118 43.78 -23.59 26.74
N LYS A 119 44.44 -23.24 27.84
CA LYS A 119 45.87 -23.49 28.06
C LYS A 119 46.17 -24.98 27.86
N ARG A 120 47.21 -25.30 27.10
CA ARG A 120 47.64 -26.68 26.82
C ARG A 120 48.85 -27.05 27.66
N CYS A 121 48.94 -28.31 28.06
CA CYS A 121 49.99 -28.85 28.91
C CYS A 121 51.28 -29.09 28.11
N SER A 122 52.33 -28.32 28.39
CA SER A 122 53.64 -28.38 27.70
C SER A 122 54.22 -29.80 27.53
N ASN A 123 53.97 -30.72 28.48
CA ASN A 123 54.48 -32.09 28.46
C ASN A 123 53.54 -33.14 27.79
N CYS A 124 52.25 -32.85 27.56
CA CYS A 124 51.32 -33.88 27.06
C CYS A 124 50.09 -33.41 26.27
N ASP A 125 50.03 -32.12 25.90
CA ASP A 125 48.98 -31.52 25.07
C ASP A 125 47.54 -31.77 25.53
N ARG A 126 47.30 -32.07 26.80
CA ARG A 126 45.96 -32.01 27.40
C ARG A 126 45.69 -30.62 27.98
N GLU A 127 44.42 -30.31 28.24
CA GLU A 127 44.00 -29.09 28.93
C GLU A 127 44.76 -28.92 30.25
N ALA A 128 45.24 -27.70 30.50
CA ALA A 128 46.09 -27.35 31.62
C ALA A 128 45.38 -26.39 32.57
N PHE A 129 45.39 -26.74 33.86
CA PHE A 129 44.70 -26.00 34.93
C PHE A 129 45.68 -25.37 35.94
N SER A 130 46.98 -25.50 35.68
CA SER A 130 48.04 -24.97 36.55
C SER A 130 49.16 -24.39 35.70
N GLU A 131 49.77 -23.32 36.17
CA GLU A 131 50.89 -22.63 35.52
C GLU A 131 52.18 -22.83 36.32
N CYS A 132 53.33 -22.58 35.70
CA CYS A 132 54.61 -22.65 36.40
C CYS A 132 54.72 -21.54 37.45
N THR A 133 54.67 -21.88 38.74
CA THR A 133 54.76 -20.93 39.88
C THR A 133 56.07 -20.13 39.97
N GLY A 134 57.04 -20.38 39.08
CA GLY A 134 58.29 -19.61 39.00
C GLY A 134 58.29 -18.53 37.91
N CYS A 135 57.54 -18.72 36.81
CA CYS A 135 57.58 -17.82 35.66
C CYS A 135 56.22 -17.52 35.01
N HIS A 136 55.15 -18.27 35.32
CA HIS A 136 53.78 -18.10 34.82
C HIS A 136 53.60 -18.16 33.28
N ARG A 137 54.68 -18.44 32.51
CA ARG A 137 54.66 -18.50 31.04
C ARG A 137 54.19 -19.83 30.45
N VAL A 138 54.35 -20.94 31.17
CA VAL A 138 54.02 -22.30 30.69
C VAL A 138 52.99 -22.98 31.59
N PHE A 139 52.17 -23.83 30.99
CA PHE A 139 51.00 -24.43 31.61
C PHE A 139 51.09 -25.96 31.63
N TYR A 140 50.51 -26.57 32.66
CA TYR A 140 50.52 -28.01 32.92
C TYR A 140 49.16 -28.52 33.39
N CYS A 141 48.81 -29.75 32.99
CA CYS A 141 47.61 -30.43 33.51
C CYS A 141 47.80 -31.01 34.92
N SER A 142 49.05 -31.10 35.42
CA SER A 142 49.36 -31.51 36.79
C SER A 142 50.83 -31.30 37.15
N ALA A 143 51.14 -31.25 38.46
CA ALA A 143 52.50 -31.22 39.01
C ALA A 143 53.36 -32.47 38.67
N PHE A 144 52.77 -33.52 38.08
CA PHE A 144 53.53 -34.62 37.48
C PHE A 144 54.10 -34.24 36.11
N CYS A 145 53.30 -33.56 35.28
CA CYS A 145 53.74 -33.07 33.97
C CYS A 145 54.80 -31.97 34.12
N GLN A 146 54.61 -31.04 35.07
CA GLN A 146 55.60 -30.01 35.40
C GLN A 146 56.96 -30.62 35.78
N ARG A 147 56.98 -31.64 36.65
CA ARG A 147 58.25 -32.30 37.06
C ARG A 147 58.95 -33.07 35.94
N LYS A 148 58.20 -33.52 34.91
CA LYS A 148 58.80 -34.14 33.72
C LYS A 148 59.42 -33.11 32.79
N ASP A 149 58.68 -32.04 32.50
CA ASP A 149 59.17 -30.93 31.67
C ASP A 149 60.24 -30.09 32.37
N TRP A 150 60.36 -30.16 33.70
CA TRP A 150 61.33 -29.37 34.46
C TRP A 150 62.77 -29.54 33.95
N ILE A 151 63.13 -30.72 33.43
CA ILE A 151 64.48 -30.97 32.90
C ILE A 151 64.77 -30.10 31.67
N THR A 152 63.75 -29.82 30.86
CA THR A 152 63.80 -29.00 29.64
C THR A 152 63.47 -27.52 29.91
N HIS A 153 62.46 -27.25 30.75
CA HIS A 153 61.97 -25.91 31.03
C HIS A 153 62.83 -25.10 32.02
N LYS A 154 63.59 -25.74 32.92
CA LYS A 154 64.33 -25.05 34.01
C LYS A 154 65.26 -23.94 33.54
N ASP A 155 65.87 -24.09 32.37
CA ASP A 155 66.90 -23.17 31.87
C ASP A 155 66.25 -21.89 31.29
N ASP A 156 65.00 -21.98 30.84
CA ASP A 156 64.16 -20.87 30.34
C ASP A 156 63.19 -20.32 31.42
N CYS A 157 63.29 -20.78 32.67
CA CYS A 157 62.37 -20.44 33.75
C CYS A 157 62.87 -19.24 34.57
N GLY A 158 62.30 -18.05 34.34
CA GLY A 158 62.51 -16.87 35.17
C GLY A 158 62.97 -15.59 34.47
N GLU A 159 63.08 -15.57 33.13
CA GLU A 159 63.37 -14.33 32.38
C GLU A 159 62.12 -13.43 32.23
N ASN A 160 62.29 -12.12 32.34
CA ASN A 160 61.25 -11.10 32.59
C ASN A 160 61.68 -9.72 32.04
N ILE A 161 60.84 -8.76 31.61
CA ILE A 161 59.37 -8.63 31.40
C ILE A 161 59.15 -7.59 30.28
N LEU A 162 58.26 -7.88 29.31
CA LEU A 162 57.45 -7.00 28.43
C LEU A 162 56.48 -7.94 27.67
N ASP A 163 55.16 -7.81 27.60
CA ASP A 163 54.22 -6.88 28.24
C ASP A 163 53.04 -7.70 28.81
N ALA A 164 52.54 -7.31 29.98
CA ALA A 164 51.30 -7.85 30.54
C ALA A 164 50.36 -6.67 30.81
N ASP A 165 49.59 -6.30 29.78
CA ASP A 165 48.58 -5.25 29.88
C ASP A 165 47.45 -5.73 30.82
N CYS A 166 47.48 -5.21 32.03
CA CYS A 166 46.49 -5.46 33.07
C CYS A 166 46.02 -4.11 33.61
N SER A 167 45.19 -3.43 32.81
CA SER A 167 44.59 -2.14 33.17
C SER A 167 43.22 -1.94 32.55
N GLU A 168 42.32 -2.92 32.69
CA GLU A 168 40.87 -2.66 32.58
C GLU A 168 40.03 -3.59 33.48
N LEU A 169 40.19 -3.39 34.79
CA LEU A 169 39.17 -3.73 35.80
C LEU A 169 38.78 -2.46 36.56
N ILE A 170 38.04 -1.58 35.89
CA ILE A 170 37.15 -0.63 36.59
C ILE A 170 35.78 -1.29 36.67
N ASP A 171 35.56 -1.95 37.80
CA ASP A 171 34.25 -2.37 38.24
C ASP A 171 33.49 -1.12 38.70
N SER A 172 32.57 -0.61 37.87
CA SER A 172 31.68 0.51 38.22
C SER A 172 30.24 0.02 38.33
N CYS A 173 29.99 -0.81 39.32
CA CYS A 173 28.65 -1.09 39.82
C CYS A 173 28.14 0.07 40.70
N ASP A 174 27.59 1.11 40.06
CA ASP A 174 26.81 2.16 40.73
C ASP A 174 25.48 2.38 39.99
N ASP A 175 24.41 1.83 40.58
CA ASP A 175 22.99 2.21 40.41
C ASP A 175 22.44 2.12 41.86
N PRO A 176 21.70 3.11 42.41
CA PRO A 176 20.57 3.74 41.71
C PRO A 176 20.27 5.23 41.98
N THR A 177 19.22 5.70 41.29
CA THR A 177 18.29 6.82 41.63
C THR A 177 18.60 8.22 41.11
N SER A 178 18.02 8.58 39.96
CA SER A 178 17.04 9.68 39.84
C SER A 178 16.19 9.58 38.57
#